data_AF-A0A841U322-F1
#
_entry.id   AF-A0A841U322-F1
#
_cell.length_a   1.000
_cell.length_b   1.000
_cell.length_c   1.000
_cell.angle_alpha   90.00
_cell.angle_beta   90.00
_cell.angle_gamma   90.00
#
_symmetry.space_group_name_H-M   'P 1'
#
loop_
_entity.id
_entity.type
_entity.pdbx_description
1 polymer ?
#
loop_
_entity_poly.entity_id
_entity_poly.type
_entity_poly.pdbx_seq_one_letter_code
_entity_poly.pdbx_strand_id
1 'polypeptide(L)'
;MEGKKLLGLLTIVIILIGGGCDKYSSGKDTVKSFGDGSLQLENYVLIKNGVKQTLIELYDLKVDKSIEKNVTKFKEENGKLYLLGDSGYTIVDIKTHEVKQNSKKSFFNNEEQKQFDGL
;
A
#
# COMPACT_ATOMS: atom_id res chain seq x y z
N MET A 1 -42.67 -26.86 -47.73
CA MET A 1 -41.54 -27.77 -47.50
C MET A 1 -40.26 -26.97 -47.66
N GLU A 2 -39.42 -27.01 -46.61
CA GLU A 2 -37.95 -26.94 -46.69
C GLU A 2 -37.34 -25.70 -47.38
N GLY A 3 -36.61 -24.78 -46.73
CA GLY A 3 -36.04 -24.72 -45.40
C GLY A 3 -34.77 -23.88 -45.44
N LYS A 4 -34.32 -23.46 -44.26
CA LYS A 4 -32.90 -23.24 -43.89
C LYS A 4 -32.26 -21.95 -44.47
N LYS A 5 -31.60 -21.07 -43.72
CA LYS A 5 -31.08 -21.08 -42.34
C LYS A 5 -30.83 -19.62 -41.93
N LEU A 6 -31.10 -19.30 -40.67
CA LEU A 6 -30.58 -18.11 -39.99
C LEU A 6 -29.06 -18.07 -40.14
N LEU A 7 -28.53 -16.99 -40.71
CA LEU A 7 -27.11 -16.65 -40.57
C LEU A 7 -27.00 -15.66 -39.40
N GLY A 8 -26.98 -16.21 -38.18
CA GLY A 8 -26.68 -15.45 -36.97
C GLY A 8 -25.24 -14.99 -37.03
N LEU A 9 -25.03 -13.68 -37.16
CA LEU A 9 -23.71 -13.06 -37.09
C LEU A 9 -23.27 -13.05 -35.61
N LEU A 10 -22.63 -14.13 -35.17
CA LEU A 10 -22.01 -14.22 -33.85
C LEU A 10 -20.80 -13.30 -33.83
N THR A 11 -20.96 -12.08 -33.33
CA THR A 11 -19.85 -11.16 -33.14
C THR A 11 -19.21 -11.48 -31.79
N ILE A 12 -18.18 -12.33 -31.81
CA ILE A 12 -17.33 -12.57 -30.65
C ILE A 12 -16.49 -11.30 -30.42
N VAL A 13 -16.87 -10.51 -29.42
CA VAL A 13 -16.04 -9.42 -28.91
C VAL A 13 -15.04 -10.03 -27.93
N ILE A 14 -13.83 -10.33 -28.42
CA ILE A 14 -12.69 -10.67 -27.57
C ILE A 14 -12.20 -9.36 -26.93
N ILE A 15 -12.62 -9.09 -25.69
CA ILE A 15 -11.98 -8.09 -24.85
C ILE A 15 -10.74 -8.75 -24.22
N LEU A 16 -9.66 -8.83 -25.00
CA LEU A 16 -8.32 -9.03 -24.47
C LEU A 16 -7.79 -7.68 -24.01
N ILE A 17 -8.10 -7.29 -22.78
CA ILE A 17 -7.29 -6.31 -22.07
C ILE A 17 -6.50 -7.08 -21.03
N GLY A 18 -5.43 -7.72 -21.52
CA GLY A 18 -4.31 -8.08 -20.69
C GLY A 18 -3.57 -6.81 -20.32
N GLY A 19 -3.88 -6.26 -19.14
CA GLY A 19 -2.96 -5.44 -18.38
C GLY A 19 -2.49 -6.31 -17.22
N GLY A 20 -1.20 -6.66 -17.20
CA GLY A 20 -0.60 -7.49 -16.16
C GLY A 20 -1.00 -6.98 -14.78
N CYS A 21 -1.71 -7.83 -14.03
CA CYS A 21 -2.03 -7.59 -12.63
C CYS A 21 -0.81 -8.00 -11.81
N ASP A 22 0.29 -7.27 -11.92
CA ASP A 22 1.37 -7.38 -10.95
C ASP A 22 0.97 -6.55 -9.73
N LYS A 23 0.02 -7.09 -8.95
CA LYS A 23 -0.38 -6.55 -7.65
C LYS A 23 0.73 -6.65 -6.58
N TYR A 24 1.88 -7.20 -6.96
CA TYR A 24 2.96 -7.58 -6.07
C TYR A 24 4.28 -7.00 -6.57
N SER A 25 4.90 -6.20 -5.72
CA SER A 25 6.27 -5.76 -5.90
C SER A 25 7.19 -6.99 -5.83
N SER A 26 7.88 -7.31 -6.94
CA SER A 26 8.75 -8.49 -7.00
C SER A 26 9.89 -8.37 -5.98
N GLY A 27 10.07 -9.38 -5.12
CA GLY A 27 11.19 -9.44 -4.16
C GLY A 27 10.91 -8.82 -2.79
N LYS A 28 9.66 -8.46 -2.50
CA LYS A 28 9.22 -8.04 -1.17
C LYS A 28 8.04 -8.90 -0.72
N ASP A 29 8.00 -9.19 0.58
CA ASP A 29 6.88 -9.90 1.19
C ASP A 29 5.96 -8.89 1.88
N THR A 30 4.70 -8.84 1.47
CA THR A 30 3.67 -8.04 2.13
C THR A 30 3.44 -8.54 3.56
N VAL A 31 3.67 -7.69 4.55
CA VAL A 31 3.38 -7.92 5.97
C VAL A 31 1.90 -7.70 6.26
N LYS A 32 1.34 -6.58 5.76
CA LYS A 32 -0.08 -6.23 5.93
C LYS A 32 -0.52 -5.27 4.83
N SER A 33 -1.73 -5.44 4.32
CA SER A 33 -2.38 -4.51 3.38
C SER A 33 -3.49 -3.72 4.07
N PHE A 34 -3.77 -2.51 3.59
CA PHE A 34 -4.79 -1.60 4.13
C PHE A 34 -5.69 -1.05 3.02
N GLY A 35 -6.91 -0.66 3.39
CA GLY A 35 -7.88 -0.09 2.46
C GLY A 35 -8.26 -1.05 1.33
N ASP A 36 -8.09 -0.60 0.08
CA ASP A 36 -8.29 -1.41 -1.13
C ASP A 36 -7.10 -2.34 -1.44
N GLY A 37 -6.11 -2.38 -0.55
CA GLY A 37 -4.89 -3.17 -0.65
C GLY A 37 -3.73 -2.45 -1.34
N SER A 38 -3.90 -1.19 -1.72
CA SER A 38 -2.83 -0.41 -2.36
C SER A 38 -1.81 0.17 -1.39
N LEU A 39 -2.18 0.39 -0.13
CA LEU A 39 -1.22 0.69 0.94
C LEU A 39 -0.78 -0.61 1.60
N GLN A 40 0.52 -0.85 1.64
CA GLN A 40 1.08 -2.11 2.13
C GLN A 40 2.29 -1.86 3.04
N LEU A 41 2.32 -2.53 4.19
CA LEU A 41 3.57 -2.75 4.88
C LEU A 41 4.28 -3.92 4.18
N GLU A 42 5.47 -3.67 3.66
CA GLU A 42 6.28 -4.63 2.91
C GLU A 42 7.63 -4.83 3.60
N ASN A 43 8.14 -6.06 3.59
CA ASN A 43 9.51 -6.34 3.96
C ASN A 43 10.45 -5.87 2.85
N TYR A 44 11.49 -5.13 3.18
CA TYR A 44 12.61 -4.82 2.29
C TYR A 44 13.94 -5.21 2.91
N VAL A 45 14.91 -5.47 2.05
CA VAL A 45 16.25 -5.89 2.46
C VAL A 45 17.21 -4.72 2.37
N LEU A 46 17.87 -4.40 3.49
CA LEU A 46 19.00 -3.48 3.54
C LEU A 46 20.28 -4.28 3.76
N ILE A 47 21.30 -4.07 2.93
CA ILE A 47 22.64 -4.63 3.16
C ILE A 47 23.54 -3.50 3.65
N LYS A 48 24.01 -3.61 4.89
CA LYS A 48 24.93 -2.64 5.50
C LYS A 48 26.16 -3.36 6.02
N ASN A 49 27.34 -2.94 5.55
CA ASN A 49 28.63 -3.57 5.90
C ASN A 49 28.64 -5.10 5.66
N GLY A 50 28.03 -5.56 4.57
CA GLY A 50 27.92 -6.99 4.23
C GLY A 50 26.90 -7.77 5.06
N VAL A 51 26.21 -7.13 6.01
CA VAL A 51 25.15 -7.75 6.81
C VAL A 51 23.79 -7.45 6.19
N LYS A 52 23.04 -8.51 5.87
CA LYS A 52 21.65 -8.43 5.40
C LYS A 52 20.72 -8.19 6.59
N GLN A 53 19.90 -7.15 6.51
CA GLN A 53 18.84 -6.84 7.47
C GLN A 53 17.51 -6.78 6.73
N THR A 54 16.48 -7.40 7.30
CA THR A 54 15.11 -7.27 6.82
C THR A 54 14.42 -6.19 7.65
N LEU A 55 13.86 -5.19 6.98
CA LEU A 55 13.18 -4.04 7.58
C LEU A 55 11.79 -3.93 6.96
N ILE A 56 10.91 -3.14 7.57
CA ILE A 56 9.55 -2.91 7.08
C ILE A 56 9.44 -1.50 6.53
N GLU A 57 8.78 -1.32 5.40
CA GLU A 57 8.37 -0.01 4.87
C GLU A 57 6.85 0.02 4.64
N LEU A 58 6.26 1.21 4.75
CA LEU A 58 4.93 1.47 4.21
C LEU A 58 5.08 1.93 2.76
N TYR A 59 4.51 1.15 1.84
CA TYR A 59 4.54 1.37 0.42
C TYR A 59 3.15 1.67 -0.13
N ASP A 60 3.08 2.57 -1.11
CA ASP A 60 1.86 2.88 -1.85
C ASP A 60 2.00 2.40 -3.29
N LEU A 61 1.23 1.37 -3.63
CA LEU A 61 1.20 0.77 -4.96
C LEU A 61 0.52 1.66 -6.00
N LYS A 62 -0.32 2.64 -5.60
CA LYS A 62 -0.97 3.54 -6.59
C LYS A 62 0.03 4.47 -7.26
N VAL A 63 1.01 4.93 -6.49
CA VAL A 63 2.04 5.87 -6.96
C VAL A 63 3.44 5.25 -7.00
N ASP A 64 3.52 3.94 -6.74
CA ASP A 64 4.76 3.15 -6.71
C ASP A 64 5.85 3.81 -5.85
N LYS A 65 5.54 4.10 -4.58
CA LYS A 65 6.43 4.87 -3.71
C LYS A 65 6.39 4.40 -2.26
N SER A 66 7.58 4.35 -1.65
CA SER A 66 7.76 4.23 -0.20
C SER A 66 7.35 5.53 0.50
N ILE A 67 6.36 5.44 1.40
CA ILE A 67 5.88 6.55 2.24
C ILE A 67 6.75 6.67 3.50
N GLU A 68 7.03 5.56 4.15
CA GLU A 68 7.81 5.51 5.40
C GLU A 68 8.69 4.27 5.41
N LYS A 69 9.95 4.43 5.80
CA LYS A 69 10.90 3.33 5.91
C LYS A 69 11.18 2.99 7.34
N ASN A 70 11.63 1.74 7.54
CA ASN A 70 12.03 1.22 8.85
C ASN A 70 10.91 1.38 9.89
N VAL A 71 9.70 1.01 9.49
CA VAL A 71 8.51 1.06 10.34
C VAL A 71 8.71 0.09 11.51
N THR A 72 8.79 0.64 12.72
CA THR A 72 8.99 -0.14 13.96
C THR A 72 7.68 -0.42 14.69
N LYS A 73 6.73 0.51 14.59
CA LYS A 73 5.41 0.42 15.21
C LYS A 73 4.38 1.04 14.28
N PHE A 74 3.19 0.46 14.26
CA PHE A 74 2.07 1.00 13.50
C PHE A 74 0.73 0.61 14.13
N LYS A 75 -0.29 1.40 13.86
CA LYS A 75 -1.68 1.04 14.12
C LYS A 75 -2.60 1.69 13.09
N GLU A 76 -3.74 1.05 12.92
CA GLU A 76 -4.84 1.52 12.09
C GLU A 76 -5.98 1.97 13.00
N GLU A 77 -6.46 3.20 12.85
CA GLU A 77 -7.51 3.76 13.69
C GLU A 77 -8.26 4.83 12.91
N ASN A 78 -9.60 4.76 12.90
CA ASN A 78 -10.48 5.74 12.24
C ASN A 78 -10.10 6.06 10.78
N GLY A 79 -9.80 5.03 9.99
CA GLY A 79 -9.45 5.19 8.56
C GLY A 79 -8.07 5.79 8.30
N LYS A 80 -7.23 5.90 9.33
CA LYS A 80 -5.86 6.41 9.24
C LYS A 80 -4.85 5.39 9.75
N LEU A 81 -3.66 5.40 9.16
CA LEU A 81 -2.50 4.68 9.66
C LEU A 81 -1.61 5.63 10.42
N TYR A 82 -1.21 5.24 11.62
CA TYR A 82 -0.25 5.95 12.45
C TYR A 82 0.98 5.07 12.56
N LEU A 83 2.15 5.58 12.17
CA LEU A 83 3.38 4.80 12.10
C LEU A 83 4.53 5.54 12.79
N LEU A 84 5.47 4.76 13.33
CA LEU A 84 6.80 5.21 13.74
C LEU A 84 7.85 4.59 12.83
N GLY A 85 8.64 5.41 12.15
CA GLY A 85 9.69 4.99 11.23
C GLY A 85 10.82 6.02 11.15
N ASP A 86 11.58 6.01 10.05
CA ASP A 86 12.74 6.89 9.86
C ASP A 86 12.36 8.38 9.88
N SER A 87 11.17 8.74 9.43
CA SER A 87 10.67 10.12 9.47
C SER A 87 10.24 10.58 10.88
N GLY A 88 10.25 9.67 11.85
CA GLY A 88 9.70 9.86 13.19
C GLY A 88 8.24 9.45 13.24
N TYR A 89 7.33 10.40 13.09
CA TYR A 89 5.89 10.20 13.19
C TYR A 89 5.22 10.40 11.84
N THR A 90 4.45 9.40 11.41
CA THR A 90 3.74 9.42 10.12
C THR A 90 2.26 9.13 10.31
N ILE A 91 1.39 9.94 9.70
CA ILE A 91 -0.03 9.67 9.54
C ILE A 91 -0.34 9.54 8.05
N VAL A 92 -1.06 8.50 7.66
CA VAL A 92 -1.57 8.32 6.31
C VAL A 92 -3.09 8.15 6.35
N ASP A 93 -3.82 8.94 5.59
CA ASP A 93 -5.24 8.66 5.34
C ASP A 93 -5.37 7.49 4.36
N ILE A 94 -6.05 6.41 4.78
CA ILE A 94 -6.11 5.17 4.00
C ILE A 94 -6.90 5.35 2.70
N LYS A 95 -7.86 6.28 2.68
CA LYS A 95 -8.74 6.48 1.54
C LYS A 95 -8.13 7.46 0.54
N THR A 96 -7.60 8.58 1.02
CA THR A 96 -7.07 9.66 0.16
C THR A 96 -5.59 9.53 -0.11
N HIS A 97 -4.88 8.67 0.64
CA HIS A 97 -3.43 8.52 0.60
C HIS A 97 -2.68 9.81 0.98
N GLU A 98 -3.36 10.75 1.64
CA GLU A 98 -2.72 11.96 2.14
C GLU A 98 -1.76 11.61 3.29
N VAL A 99 -0.55 12.17 3.22
CA VAL A 99 0.55 11.86 4.14
C VAL A 99 0.92 13.10 4.94
N LYS A 100 1.02 12.94 6.27
CA LYS A 100 1.54 13.96 7.19
C LYS A 100 2.69 13.37 8.01
N GLN A 101 3.89 13.94 7.87
CA GLN A 101 5.11 13.42 8.50
C GLN A 101 5.85 14.51 9.26
N ASN A 102 6.39 14.17 10.43
CA ASN A 102 7.31 15.04 11.15
C ASN A 102 8.13 14.25 12.17
N SER A 103 9.37 14.68 12.40
CA SER A 103 10.22 14.10 13.43
C SER A 103 9.79 14.44 14.85
N LYS A 104 8.97 15.49 15.03
CA LYS A 104 8.47 15.93 16.33
C LYS A 104 6.97 15.62 16.47
N LYS A 105 6.62 14.82 17.46
CA LYS A 105 5.22 14.52 17.85
C LYS A 105 4.39 15.79 18.06
N SER A 106 4.99 16.86 18.58
CA SER A 106 4.30 18.13 18.85
C SER A 106 3.85 18.90 17.60
N PHE A 107 4.26 18.49 16.40
CA PHE A 107 3.74 19.01 15.13
C PHE A 107 2.28 18.62 14.88
N PHE A 108 1.84 17.51 15.47
CA PHE A 108 0.49 16.96 15.30
C PHE A 108 -0.47 17.58 16.33
N ASN A 109 -1.76 17.56 16.04
CA ASN A 109 -2.75 18.06 17.01
C ASN A 109 -2.87 17.08 18.21
N ASN A 110 -3.52 17.51 19.29
CA ASN A 110 -3.58 16.72 20.52
C ASN A 110 -4.27 15.35 20.35
N GLU A 111 -5.22 15.22 19.43
CA GLU A 111 -5.91 13.95 19.17
C GLU A 111 -4.99 12.99 18.41
N GLU A 112 -4.34 13.47 17.35
CA GLU A 112 -3.33 12.73 16.59
C GLU A 112 -2.17 12.27 17.49
N GLN A 113 -1.71 13.15 18.40
CA GLN A 113 -0.65 12.83 19.35
C GLN A 113 -0.99 11.66 20.27
N LYS A 114 -2.23 11.60 20.78
CA LYS A 114 -2.69 10.47 21.61
C LYS A 114 -2.68 9.15 20.84
N GLN A 115 -2.86 9.20 19.51
CA GLN A 115 -2.79 7.98 18.72
C GLN A 115 -1.38 7.37 18.74
N PHE A 116 -0.34 8.20 18.73
CA PHE A 116 1.04 7.72 18.83
C PHE A 116 1.41 7.17 20.22
N ASP A 117 0.74 7.61 21.30
CA ASP A 117 1.01 7.10 22.65
C ASP A 117 0.56 5.65 22.85
N GLY A 118 -0.36 5.17 22.01
CA GLY A 118 -0.82 3.78 22.02
C GLY A 118 0.01 2.82 21.15
N LEU A 119 1.13 3.27 20.59
CA LEU A 119 2.03 2.47 19.74
C LEU A 119 3.15 1.80 20.53
#